data_AF-A0AAW1IYH1-F1
#
_entry.id   AF-A0AAW1IYH1-F1
#
_cell.length_a   1.000
_cell.length_b   1.000
_cell.length_c   1.000
_cell.angle_alpha   90.00
_cell.angle_beta   90.00
_cell.angle_gamma   90.00
#
_symmetry.space_group_name_H-M   'P 1'
#
loop_
_entity.id
_entity.type
_entity.pdbx_description
1 polymer ?
#
loop_
_entity_poly.entity_id
_entity_poly.type
_entity_poly.pdbx_seq_one_letter_code
_entity_poly.pdbx_strand_id
1 'polypeptide(L)'
;MAAQIDVLKDNLIKATLNGEDQDKGTYERLRHCVIHHEAILDFVKTTQTIFSNGVFVQILVSVLGICMTGIVFLTVPLKSMKFVSVVLFLVTEVVQIGMFCWFGENIHAKSSEIAESCYMAHEWYSISMSNKKIMFIIMERAKVPIIFKANGMFVLTLSTFVMVLRSGYSYFTVLQHISQNME
;
A
#
# COMPACT_ATOMS: atom_id res chain seq x y z
N MET A 1 6.65 -5.84 -7.37
CA MET A 1 6.78 -4.39 -7.09
C MET A 1 7.70 -4.16 -5.89
N ALA A 2 7.38 -4.67 -4.70
CA ALA A 2 8.27 -4.67 -3.53
C ALA A 2 9.70 -5.18 -3.81
N ALA A 3 9.84 -6.33 -4.47
CA ALA A 3 11.15 -6.89 -4.82
C ALA A 3 11.95 -6.02 -5.83
N GLN A 4 11.27 -5.28 -6.72
CA GLN A 4 11.95 -4.40 -7.68
C GLN A 4 12.50 -3.14 -6.98
N ILE A 5 11.79 -2.66 -5.94
CA ILE A 5 12.27 -1.61 -5.05
C ILE A 5 13.50 -2.07 -4.26
N ASP A 6 13.49 -3.30 -3.75
CA ASP A 6 14.63 -3.87 -3.03
C ASP A 6 15.86 -4.05 -3.96
N VAL A 7 15.65 -4.52 -5.19
CA VAL A 7 16.70 -4.66 -6.22
C VAL A 7 17.26 -3.28 -6.62
N LEU A 8 16.41 -2.26 -6.74
CA LEU A 8 16.85 -0.89 -7.02
C LEU A 8 17.75 -0.36 -5.88
N LYS A 9 17.34 -0.60 -4.62
CA LYS A 9 18.12 -0.22 -3.43
C LYS A 9 19.49 -0.90 -3.41
N ASP A 10 19.53 -2.20 -3.65
CA ASP A 10 20.79 -2.97 -3.72
C ASP A 10 21.71 -2.51 -4.87
N ASN A 11 21.13 -2.22 -6.04
CA ASN A 11 21.88 -1.71 -7.19
C ASN A 11 22.45 -0.30 -6.96
N LEU A 12 21.71 0.56 -6.24
CA LEU A 12 22.16 1.90 -5.87
C LEU A 12 23.34 1.83 -4.89
N ILE A 13 23.24 0.99 -3.85
CA ILE A 13 24.32 0.77 -2.88
C ILE A 13 25.59 0.24 -3.58
N LYS A 14 25.44 -0.72 -4.48
CA LYS A 14 26.57 -1.26 -5.27
C LYS A 14 27.13 -0.27 -6.29
N ALA A 15 26.38 0.73 -6.72
CA ALA A 15 26.86 1.78 -7.61
C ALA A 15 27.69 2.83 -6.86
N THR A 16 27.35 3.11 -5.60
CA THR A 16 28.11 4.02 -4.72
C THR A 16 29.40 3.41 -4.16
N LEU A 17 29.44 2.09 -3.92
CA LEU A 17 30.63 1.42 -3.35
C LEU A 17 31.81 1.27 -4.33
N ASN A 18 31.57 1.27 -5.64
CA ASN A 18 32.62 1.07 -6.66
C ASN A 18 33.24 2.39 -7.15
N GLY A 19 33.16 3.45 -6.34
CA GLY A 19 33.51 4.83 -6.73
C GLY A 19 34.97 5.10 -7.09
N GLU A 20 35.88 4.14 -6.94
CA GLU A 20 37.32 4.35 -7.20
C GLU A 20 37.76 4.05 -8.64
N ASP A 21 36.98 3.34 -9.46
CA ASP A 21 37.38 3.04 -10.85
C ASP A 21 36.22 3.11 -11.87
N GLN A 22 36.38 4.00 -12.86
CA GLN A 22 35.51 4.33 -14.02
C GLN A 22 34.23 5.16 -13.77
N ASP A 23 34.39 6.49 -13.80
CA ASP A 23 33.32 7.52 -13.81
C ASP A 23 32.22 7.27 -14.88
N LYS A 24 32.56 6.64 -16.02
CA LYS A 24 31.60 6.25 -17.07
C LYS A 24 30.72 5.05 -16.69
N GLY A 25 31.27 4.06 -15.99
CA GLY A 25 30.53 2.87 -15.54
C GLY A 25 29.53 3.22 -14.44
N THR A 26 29.93 4.10 -13.52
CA THR A 26 29.06 4.61 -12.45
C THR A 26 27.91 5.45 -13.01
N TYR A 27 28.18 6.30 -14.00
CA TYR A 27 27.15 7.09 -14.69
C TYR A 27 26.08 6.21 -15.35
N GLU A 28 26.46 5.18 -16.11
CA GLU A 28 25.49 4.28 -16.76
C GLU A 28 24.67 3.47 -15.76
N ARG A 29 25.27 3.05 -14.64
CA ARG A 29 24.55 2.34 -13.57
C ARG A 29 23.54 3.25 -12.87
N LEU A 30 23.91 4.49 -12.57
CA LEU A 30 22.99 5.49 -12.01
C LEU A 30 21.87 5.81 -12.99
N ARG A 31 22.18 6.00 -14.26
CA ARG A 31 21.20 6.22 -15.33
C ARG A 31 20.22 5.05 -15.44
N HIS A 32 20.71 3.82 -15.37
CA HIS A 32 19.85 2.63 -15.37
C HIS A 32 18.95 2.58 -14.13
N CYS A 33 19.45 2.99 -12.95
CA CYS A 33 18.64 3.11 -11.74
C CYS A 33 17.53 4.16 -11.88
N VAL A 34 17.79 5.30 -12.53
CA VAL A 34 16.76 6.32 -12.83
C VAL A 34 15.67 5.73 -13.72
N ILE A 35 16.06 5.13 -14.86
CA ILE A 35 15.12 4.54 -15.82
C ILE A 35 14.28 3.45 -15.14
N HIS A 36 14.91 2.64 -14.28
CA HIS A 36 14.22 1.60 -13.54
C HIS A 36 13.23 2.17 -12.50
N HIS A 37 13.61 3.22 -11.78
CA HIS A 37 12.73 3.90 -10.84
C HIS A 37 11.54 4.54 -11.56
N GLU A 38 11.77 5.18 -12.70
CA GLU A 38 10.73 5.76 -13.55
C GLU A 38 9.76 4.69 -14.07
N ALA A 39 10.29 3.54 -14.53
CA ALA A 39 9.47 2.41 -14.94
C ALA A 39 8.62 1.84 -13.79
N ILE A 40 9.16 1.79 -12.56
CA ILE A 40 8.39 1.39 -11.37
C ILE A 40 7.26 2.38 -11.11
N LEU A 41 7.52 3.69 -11.19
CA LEU A 41 6.50 4.73 -10.98
C LEU A 41 5.40 4.67 -12.04
N ASP A 42 5.74 4.48 -13.31
CA ASP A 42 4.76 4.32 -14.39
C ASP A 42 3.95 3.03 -14.24
N PHE A 43 4.60 1.94 -13.85
CA PHE A 43 3.93 0.68 -13.57
C PHE A 43 2.95 0.81 -12.39
N VAL A 44 3.36 1.51 -11.32
CA VAL A 44 2.50 1.84 -10.18
C VAL A 44 1.30 2.67 -10.62
N LYS A 45 1.52 3.73 -11.41
CA LYS A 45 0.45 4.62 -11.86
C LYS A 45 -0.56 3.89 -12.75
N THR A 46 -0.07 3.02 -13.62
CA THR A 46 -0.89 2.15 -14.48
C THR A 46 -1.67 1.14 -13.64
N THR A 47 -0.99 0.47 -12.70
CA THR A 47 -1.61 -0.48 -11.77
C THR A 47 -2.68 0.22 -10.94
N GLN A 48 -2.39 1.39 -10.39
CA GLN A 48 -3.34 2.18 -9.62
C GLN A 48 -4.56 2.55 -10.45
N THR A 49 -4.39 2.93 -11.72
CA THR A 49 -5.52 3.29 -12.59
C THR A 49 -6.43 2.08 -12.87
N ILE A 50 -5.84 0.91 -13.14
CA ILE A 50 -6.58 -0.33 -13.42
C ILE A 50 -7.25 -0.86 -12.14
N PHE A 51 -6.51 -0.94 -11.04
CA PHE A 51 -7.02 -1.45 -9.76
C PHE A 51 -7.94 -0.48 -9.06
N SER A 52 -7.85 0.83 -9.31
CA SER A 52 -8.72 1.84 -8.71
C SER A 52 -10.19 1.51 -8.94
N ASN A 53 -10.57 1.15 -10.18
CA ASN A 53 -11.95 0.78 -10.49
C ASN A 53 -12.34 -0.56 -9.84
N GLY A 54 -11.45 -1.56 -9.90
CA GLY A 54 -11.72 -2.87 -9.29
C GLY A 54 -11.90 -2.82 -7.78
N VAL A 55 -11.01 -2.11 -7.07
CA VAL A 55 -11.10 -1.91 -5.62
C VAL A 55 -12.33 -1.09 -5.25
N PHE A 56 -12.71 -0.11 -6.07
CA PHE A 56 -13.94 0.66 -5.85
C PHE A 56 -15.18 -0.23 -5.92
N VAL A 57 -15.31 -1.04 -6.97
CA VAL A 57 -16.41 -2.01 -7.11
C VAL A 57 -16.39 -3.01 -5.95
N GLN A 58 -15.22 -3.50 -5.56
CA GLN A 58 -15.08 -4.41 -4.43
C GLN A 58 -15.59 -3.79 -3.13
N ILE A 59 -15.21 -2.53 -2.82
CA ILE A 59 -15.69 -1.84 -1.62
C ILE A 59 -17.21 -1.67 -1.66
N LEU A 60 -17.80 -1.34 -2.81
CA LEU A 60 -19.26 -1.25 -2.94
C LEU A 60 -19.95 -2.59 -2.66
N VAL A 61 -19.43 -3.68 -3.21
CA VAL A 61 -19.95 -5.04 -2.97
C VAL A 61 -19.82 -5.41 -1.50
N SER A 62 -18.68 -5.12 -0.87
CA SER A 62 -18.44 -5.35 0.55
C SER A 62 -19.42 -4.56 1.43
N VAL A 63 -19.68 -3.28 1.13
CA VAL A 63 -20.66 -2.47 1.86
C VAL A 63 -22.07 -3.06 1.76
N LEU A 64 -22.51 -3.43 0.55
CA LEU A 64 -23.81 -4.07 0.35
C LEU A 64 -23.89 -5.42 1.08
N GLY A 65 -22.81 -6.21 1.06
CA GLY A 65 -22.69 -7.47 1.78
C GLY A 65 -22.81 -7.30 3.29
N ILE A 66 -22.16 -6.29 3.86
CA ILE A 66 -22.23 -5.93 5.29
C ILE A 66 -23.66 -5.49 5.66
N CYS A 67 -24.30 -4.65 4.83
CA CYS A 67 -25.69 -4.23 5.06
C CYS A 67 -26.64 -5.43 5.08
N MET A 68 -26.52 -6.35 4.11
CA MET A 68 -27.34 -7.56 4.05
C MET A 68 -27.11 -8.49 5.23
N THR A 69 -25.84 -8.71 5.61
CA THR A 69 -25.52 -9.54 6.79
C THR A 69 -26.00 -8.93 8.09
N GLY A 70 -25.99 -7.60 8.24
CA GLY A 70 -26.56 -6.90 9.39
C GLY A 70 -28.05 -7.20 9.60
N ILE A 71 -28.84 -7.24 8.51
CA ILE A 71 -30.27 -7.58 8.57
C ILE A 71 -30.46 -9.06 8.93
N VAL A 72 -29.67 -9.95 8.33
CA VAL A 72 -29.74 -11.39 8.65
C VAL A 72 -29.34 -11.66 10.10
N PHE A 73 -28.36 -10.91 10.63
CA PHE A 73 -27.91 -11.05 12.02
C PHE A 73 -29.03 -10.78 13.03
N LEU A 74 -29.93 -9.83 12.75
CA LEU A 74 -31.08 -9.50 13.60
C LEU A 74 -32.20 -10.56 13.58
N THR A 75 -32.25 -11.39 12.53
CA THR A 75 -33.36 -12.34 12.32
C THR A 75 -32.98 -13.80 12.61
N VAL A 76 -31.69 -14.09 12.75
CA VAL A 76 -31.18 -15.47 12.89
C VAL A 76 -30.86 -15.79 14.35
N PRO A 77 -31.41 -16.89 14.91
CA PRO A 77 -31.07 -17.32 16.26
C PRO A 77 -29.61 -17.80 16.35
N LEU A 78 -28.95 -17.47 17.47
CA LEU A 78 -27.51 -17.69 17.72
C LEU A 78 -27.03 -19.15 17.52
N LYS A 79 -27.91 -20.14 17.67
CA LYS A 79 -27.60 -21.58 17.51
C LYS A 79 -27.85 -22.14 16.10
N SER A 80 -28.19 -21.30 15.13
CA SER A 80 -28.46 -21.74 13.75
C SER A 80 -27.17 -21.89 12.93
N MET A 81 -27.12 -22.85 12.00
CA MET A 81 -26.03 -22.91 11.00
C MET A 81 -25.92 -21.62 10.17
N LYS A 82 -27.03 -20.91 9.97
CA LYS A 82 -27.05 -19.62 9.27
C LYS A 82 -26.22 -18.55 10.00
N PHE A 83 -26.18 -18.58 11.33
CA PHE A 83 -25.39 -17.66 12.13
C PHE A 83 -23.89 -17.84 11.86
N VAL A 84 -23.44 -19.11 11.82
CA VAL A 84 -22.05 -19.45 11.49
C VAL A 84 -21.67 -18.96 10.10
N SER A 85 -22.55 -19.15 9.10
CA SER A 85 -22.31 -18.65 7.74
C SER A 85 -22.17 -17.12 7.68
N VAL A 86 -23.00 -16.39 8.42
CA VAL A 86 -22.93 -14.91 8.49
C VAL A 86 -21.63 -14.44 9.12
N VAL A 87 -21.20 -15.07 10.22
CA VAL A 87 -19.92 -14.75 10.87
C VAL A 87 -18.74 -15.03 9.93
N LEU A 88 -18.73 -16.18 9.25
CA LEU A 88 -17.67 -16.52 8.29
C LEU A 88 -17.62 -15.54 7.11
N PHE A 89 -18.78 -15.10 6.62
CA PHE A 89 -18.86 -14.09 5.57
C PHE A 89 -18.25 -12.76 6.03
N LEU A 90 -18.62 -12.27 7.23
CA LEU A 90 -18.04 -11.05 7.81
C LEU A 90 -16.52 -11.16 7.99
N VAL A 91 -16.02 -12.29 8.47
CA VAL A 91 -14.58 -12.52 8.61
C VAL A 91 -13.88 -12.48 7.26
N THR A 92 -14.50 -13.06 6.22
CA THR A 92 -13.94 -13.07 4.86
C THR A 92 -13.85 -11.66 4.29
N GLU A 93 -14.90 -10.85 4.43
CA GLU A 93 -14.90 -9.44 4.01
C GLU A 93 -13.81 -8.62 4.72
N VAL A 94 -13.65 -8.81 6.05
CA VAL A 94 -12.61 -8.14 6.83
C VAL A 94 -11.21 -8.55 6.36
N VAL A 95 -10.98 -9.85 6.15
CA VAL A 95 -9.69 -10.36 5.66
C VAL A 95 -9.39 -9.82 4.27
N GLN A 96 -10.38 -9.75 3.40
CA GLN A 96 -10.24 -9.21 2.05
C GLN A 96 -9.81 -7.75 2.06
N ILE A 97 -10.49 -6.88 2.82
CA ILE A 97 -10.12 -5.47 2.97
C ILE A 97 -8.72 -5.34 3.61
N GLY A 98 -8.45 -6.16 4.63
CA GLY A 98 -7.15 -6.19 5.30
C GLY A 98 -6.00 -6.50 4.34
N MET A 99 -6.18 -7.46 3.43
CA MET A 99 -5.18 -7.81 2.41
C MET A 99 -4.90 -6.63 1.45
N PHE A 100 -5.92 -5.90 1.01
CA PHE A 100 -5.74 -4.73 0.14
C PHE A 100 -4.99 -3.60 0.85
N CYS A 101 -5.37 -3.29 2.10
CA CYS A 101 -4.69 -2.27 2.90
C CYS A 101 -3.24 -2.67 3.21
N TRP A 102 -2.97 -3.94 3.53
CA TRP A 102 -1.62 -4.44 3.76
C TRP A 102 -0.73 -4.30 2.53
N PHE A 103 -1.26 -4.63 1.36
CA PHE A 103 -0.54 -4.49 0.10
C PHE A 103 -0.21 -3.02 -0.22
N GLY A 104 -1.19 -2.12 -0.02
CA GLY A 104 -0.99 -0.68 -0.19
C GLY A 104 0.08 -0.12 0.77
N GLU A 105 0.01 -0.51 2.04
CA GLU A 105 0.96 -0.10 3.09
C GLU A 105 2.38 -0.59 2.79
N ASN A 106 2.55 -1.86 2.40
CA ASN A 106 3.88 -2.42 2.12
C ASN A 106 4.55 -1.70 0.93
N ILE A 107 3.78 -1.34 -0.10
CA ILE A 107 4.30 -0.56 -1.22
C ILE A 107 4.64 0.86 -0.78
N HIS A 108 3.79 1.48 0.04
CA HIS A 108 4.03 2.81 0.58
C HIS A 108 5.31 2.88 1.42
N ALA A 109 5.46 1.96 2.37
CA ALA A 109 6.63 1.85 3.25
C ALA A 109 7.92 1.63 2.45
N LYS A 110 7.94 0.64 1.55
CA LYS A 110 9.11 0.37 0.69
C LYS A 110 9.46 1.54 -0.21
N SER A 111 8.46 2.25 -0.76
CA SER A 111 8.69 3.43 -1.58
C SER A 111 9.34 4.57 -0.79
N SER A 112 8.90 4.78 0.47
CA SER A 112 9.45 5.82 1.34
C SER A 112 10.90 5.52 1.75
N GLU A 113 11.23 4.24 1.94
CA GLU A 113 12.57 3.79 2.35
C GLU A 113 13.64 4.00 1.28
N ILE A 114 13.27 4.15 0.00
CA ILE A 114 14.21 4.39 -1.11
C ILE A 114 14.96 5.70 -0.90
N ALA A 115 14.26 6.79 -0.55
CA ALA A 115 14.87 8.10 -0.38
C ALA A 115 15.88 8.10 0.79
N GLU A 116 15.51 7.48 1.89
CA GLU A 116 16.37 7.33 3.07
C GLU A 116 17.59 6.45 2.77
N SER A 117 17.40 5.35 2.06
CA SER A 117 18.48 4.45 1.67
C SER A 117 19.46 5.09 0.70
N CYS A 118 18.98 5.95 -0.22
CA CYS A 118 19.85 6.75 -1.08
C CYS A 118 20.67 7.75 -0.27
N TYR A 119 20.07 8.36 0.76
CA TYR A 119 20.74 9.36 1.60
C TYR A 119 21.81 8.72 2.50
N MET A 120 21.52 7.53 3.02
CA MET A 120 22.44 6.73 3.82
C MET A 120 23.46 5.96 2.99
N ALA A 121 23.34 5.98 1.65
CA ALA A 121 24.33 5.35 0.78
C ALA A 121 25.70 6.00 1.01
N HIS A 122 26.68 5.14 1.29
CA HIS A 122 28.04 5.55 1.63
C HIS A 122 28.56 6.51 0.55
N GLU A 123 29.11 7.65 0.97
CA GLU A 123 29.92 8.52 0.11
C GLU A 123 29.21 9.21 -1.07
N TRP A 124 27.91 9.48 -0.99
CA TRP A 124 27.21 10.32 -1.98
C TRP A 124 27.87 11.69 -2.23
N TYR A 125 28.59 12.21 -1.23
CA TYR A 125 29.31 13.47 -1.26
C TYR A 125 30.72 13.39 -1.88
N SER A 126 31.31 12.20 -2.09
CA SER A 126 32.62 12.05 -2.74
C SER A 126 32.52 11.84 -4.26
N ILE A 127 31.31 11.61 -4.79
CA ILE A 127 31.07 11.34 -6.22
C ILE A 127 31.23 12.61 -7.10
N SER A 128 31.52 12.41 -8.38
CA SER A 128 31.64 13.47 -9.40
C SER A 128 30.37 14.33 -9.52
N MET A 129 30.52 15.60 -9.93
CA MET A 129 29.44 16.59 -9.95
C MET A 129 28.24 16.16 -10.82
N SER A 130 28.50 15.46 -11.93
CA SER A 130 27.48 14.92 -12.82
C SER A 130 26.67 13.80 -12.15
N ASN A 131 27.34 12.91 -11.42
CA ASN A 131 26.70 11.80 -10.71
C ASN A 131 25.92 12.29 -9.48
N LYS A 132 26.42 13.31 -8.78
CA LYS A 132 25.69 14.00 -7.70
C LYS A 132 24.37 14.58 -8.15
N LYS A 133 24.31 15.22 -9.32
CA LYS A 133 23.05 15.76 -9.87
C LYS A 133 22.02 14.67 -10.09
N ILE A 134 22.43 13.53 -10.64
CA ILE A 134 21.53 12.38 -10.88
C ILE A 134 21.01 11.82 -9.56
N MET A 135 21.90 11.67 -8.58
CA MET A 135 21.54 11.17 -7.26
C MET A 135 20.55 12.10 -6.53
N PHE A 136 20.74 13.42 -6.62
CA PHE A 136 19.77 14.40 -6.12
C PHE A 136 18.40 14.29 -6.80
N ILE A 137 18.36 14.08 -8.11
CA ILE A 137 17.10 13.89 -8.85
C ILE A 137 16.39 12.62 -8.34
N ILE A 138 17.11 11.51 -8.14
CA ILE A 138 16.52 10.28 -7.59
C ILE A 138 15.98 10.51 -6.18
N MET A 139 16.76 11.17 -5.31
CA MET A 139 16.33 11.49 -3.94
C MET A 139 15.06 12.35 -3.92
N GLU A 140 15.01 13.42 -4.72
CA GLU A 140 13.81 14.27 -4.80
C GLU A 140 12.59 13.54 -5.36
N ARG A 141 12.78 12.64 -6.33
CA ARG A 141 11.67 11.83 -6.86
C ARG A 141 11.20 10.77 -5.87
N ALA A 142 12.13 10.13 -5.15
CA ALA A 142 11.84 9.11 -4.15
C ALA A 142 11.17 9.69 -2.88
N LYS A 143 11.27 11.01 -2.64
CA LYS A 143 10.53 11.70 -1.56
C LYS A 143 9.02 11.72 -1.77
N VAL A 144 8.52 11.48 -2.98
CA VAL A 144 7.08 11.35 -3.23
C VAL A 144 6.73 9.87 -3.10
N PRO A 145 6.24 9.42 -1.93
CA PRO A 145 5.93 8.02 -1.74
C PRO A 145 4.78 7.61 -2.63
N ILE A 146 4.83 6.37 -3.11
CA ILE A 146 3.74 5.74 -3.82
C ILE A 146 2.56 5.58 -2.87
N ILE A 147 1.41 6.16 -3.20
CA ILE A 147 0.17 6.06 -2.42
C ILE A 147 -0.92 5.49 -3.31
N PHE A 148 -1.35 4.26 -3.03
CA PHE A 148 -2.51 3.68 -3.70
C PHE A 148 -3.80 4.33 -3.21
N LYS A 149 -4.48 5.03 -4.14
CA LYS A 149 -5.80 5.59 -3.91
C LYS A 149 -6.83 4.88 -4.78
N ALA A 150 -7.87 4.32 -4.19
CA ALA A 150 -9.05 3.85 -4.91
C ALA A 150 -9.93 5.05 -5.28
N ASN A 151 -10.03 5.32 -6.58
CA ASN A 151 -10.78 6.39 -7.23
C ASN A 151 -10.58 7.78 -6.62
N GLY A 152 -9.39 8.04 -6.05
CA GLY A 152 -9.06 9.29 -5.36
C GLY A 152 -9.72 9.49 -3.99
N MET A 153 -10.62 8.59 -3.55
CA MET A 153 -11.39 8.74 -2.31
C MET A 153 -10.83 7.93 -1.15
N PHE A 154 -10.42 6.68 -1.40
CA PHE A 154 -9.93 5.79 -0.34
C PHE A 154 -8.43 5.55 -0.46
N VAL A 155 -7.69 5.99 0.54
CA VAL A 155 -6.26 5.68 0.67
C VAL A 155 -6.13 4.27 1.27
N LEU A 156 -5.48 3.36 0.55
CA LEU A 156 -5.24 1.99 1.04
C LEU A 156 -4.07 1.99 2.03
N THR A 157 -4.35 2.34 3.28
CA THR A 157 -3.39 2.28 4.40
C THR A 157 -3.92 1.41 5.52
N LEU A 158 -2.99 0.92 6.36
CA LEU A 158 -3.35 0.19 7.58
C LEU A 158 -4.16 1.08 8.55
N SER A 159 -3.87 2.39 8.57
CA SER A 159 -4.62 3.37 9.36
C SER A 159 -6.09 3.43 8.96
N THR A 160 -6.38 3.46 7.65
CA THR A 160 -7.75 3.44 7.12
C THR A 160 -8.46 2.12 7.46
N PHE A 161 -7.76 0.98 7.41
CA PHE A 161 -8.33 -0.30 7.82
C PHE A 161 -8.77 -0.31 9.29
N VAL A 162 -7.91 0.17 10.21
CA VAL A 162 -8.25 0.27 11.64
C VAL A 162 -9.43 1.22 11.87
N MET A 163 -9.50 2.33 11.13
CA MET A 163 -10.63 3.26 11.20
C MET A 163 -11.95 2.59 10.77
N VAL A 164 -11.94 1.78 9.70
CA VAL A 164 -13.10 1.01 9.24
C VAL A 164 -13.52 -0.01 10.29
N LEU A 165 -12.57 -0.76 10.86
CA LEU A 165 -12.87 -1.75 11.92
C LEU A 165 -13.49 -1.10 13.17
N ARG A 166 -12.95 0.03 13.63
CA ARG A 166 -13.50 0.76 14.77
C ARG A 166 -14.93 1.24 14.49
N SER A 167 -15.16 1.79 13.31
CA SER A 167 -16.48 2.26 12.91
C SER A 167 -17.49 1.11 12.83
N GLY A 168 -17.08 -0.03 12.26
CA GLY A 168 -17.90 -1.25 12.21
C GLY A 168 -18.22 -1.81 13.60
N TYR A 169 -17.25 -1.82 14.50
CA TYR A 169 -17.47 -2.23 15.90
C TYR A 169 -18.45 -1.30 16.61
N SER A 170 -18.28 0.02 16.49
CA SER A 170 -19.23 0.98 17.05
C SER A 170 -20.65 0.79 16.50
N TYR A 171 -20.80 0.56 15.20
CA TYR A 171 -22.10 0.26 14.58
C TYR A 171 -22.73 -1.01 15.16
N PHE A 172 -21.93 -2.07 15.32
CA PHE A 172 -22.37 -3.33 15.94
C PHE A 172 -22.83 -3.13 17.39
N THR A 173 -22.06 -2.40 18.20
CA THR A 173 -22.43 -2.09 19.59
C THR A 173 -23.74 -1.30 19.67
N VAL A 174 -23.95 -0.31 18.79
CA VAL A 174 -25.21 0.45 18.73
C VAL A 174 -26.38 -0.46 18.38
N LEU A 175 -26.23 -1.35 17.39
CA LEU A 175 -27.25 -2.33 17.02
C LEU A 175 -27.60 -3.27 18.18
N GLN A 176 -26.59 -3.76 18.92
CA GLN A 176 -26.82 -4.59 20.10
C GLN A 176 -27.60 -3.83 21.18
N HIS A 177 -27.24 -2.57 21.44
CA HIS A 177 -27.94 -1.75 22.43
C HIS A 177 -29.39 -1.45 22.03
N ILE A 178 -29.67 -1.23 20.74
CA ILE A 178 -31.04 -1.04 20.23
C ILE A 178 -31.85 -2.33 20.36
N SER A 179 -31.25 -3.48 20.03
CA SER A 179 -31.90 -4.79 20.17
C SER A 179 -32.24 -5.11 21.62
N GLN A 180 -31.34 -4.83 22.57
CA GLN A 180 -31.57 -5.05 24.01
C GLN A 180 -32.62 -4.12 24.61
N ASN A 181 -32.77 -2.91 24.08
CA ASN A 181 -33.80 -1.96 24.54
C ASN A 181 -35.21 -2.27 23.97
N MET A 182 -35.31 -3.19 23.02
CA MET A 182 -36.57 -3.58 22.38
C MET A 182 -37.20 -4.84 22.99
N GLU A 183 -36.44 -5.57 23.83
CA GLU A 183 -36.93 -6.63 24.74
C GLU A 183 -37.30 -6.06 26.11
#